data_AF-A0A835NF84-F1
#
_entry.id   AF-A0A835NF84-F1
#
_cell.length_a   1.000
_cell.length_b   1.000
_cell.length_c   1.000
_cell.angle_alpha   90.00
_cell.angle_beta   90.00
_cell.angle_gamma   90.00
#
_symmetry.space_group_name_H-M   'P 1'
#
loop_
_entity.id
_entity.type
_entity.pdbx_description
1 polymer ?
#
loop_
_entity_poly.entity_id
_entity_poly.type
_entity_poly.pdbx_seq_one_letter_code
_entity_poly.pdbx_strand_id
1 'polypeptide(L)'
;MAHPVPRAVPHVPTMSPRCPHDVPAVSSGLYPSAEAFQADLHSMWFGLYSRSSGKALDSSGFEHVFHGEVKKGSVSGCHNWVQLQALERAGRLEYLGYTWDGPWTAFPDVLSLQFRWDGHSKPRGSLLVGSSPEFDLALFTLCFLARPDRQCHISLGGEAATIQTYTWDKQRLVASAYPLTP
;
A
#
# COMPACT_ATOMS: atom_id res chain seq x y z
N MET A 1 5.11 -19.74 -27.96
CA MET A 1 3.79 -19.17 -28.27
C MET A 1 3.60 -18.01 -27.32
N ALA A 2 3.56 -16.77 -27.83
CA ALA A 2 3.40 -15.59 -27.00
C ALA A 2 1.93 -15.47 -26.58
N HIS A 3 1.66 -15.49 -25.28
CA HIS A 3 0.34 -15.16 -24.76
C HIS A 3 0.07 -13.67 -24.98
N PRO A 4 -1.15 -13.28 -25.38
CA PRO A 4 -1.49 -11.88 -25.58
C PRO A 4 -1.46 -11.15 -24.24
N VAL A 5 -1.00 -9.90 -24.25
CA VAL A 5 -1.13 -8.94 -23.14
C VAL A 5 -2.45 -8.19 -23.33
N PRO A 6 -3.49 -8.39 -22.50
CA PRO A 6 -4.57 -7.42 -22.33
C PRO A 6 -4.40 -6.79 -20.93
N ARG A 7 -4.67 -5.52 -20.64
CA ARG A 7 -5.42 -4.45 -21.29
C ARG A 7 -4.66 -3.12 -21.11
N ALA A 8 -5.02 -2.13 -21.92
CA ALA A 8 -4.63 -0.74 -21.69
C ALA A 8 -4.97 -0.32 -20.24
N VAL A 9 -4.01 0.31 -19.57
CA VAL A 9 -4.25 1.00 -18.29
C VAL A 9 -5.41 1.97 -18.51
N PRO A 10 -6.54 1.85 -17.80
CA PRO A 10 -7.64 2.78 -17.96
C PRO A 10 -7.16 4.20 -17.66
N HIS A 11 -7.67 5.17 -18.40
CA HIS A 11 -7.39 6.58 -18.20
C HIS A 11 -7.63 6.93 -16.73
N VAL A 12 -6.56 7.23 -15.99
CA VAL A 12 -6.68 7.74 -14.62
C VAL A 12 -7.51 9.01 -14.70
N PRO A 13 -8.69 9.10 -14.05
CA PRO A 13 -9.43 10.35 -13.99
C PRO A 13 -8.50 11.37 -13.34
N THR A 14 -8.26 12.50 -14.00
CA THR A 14 -7.57 13.62 -13.37
C THR A 14 -8.36 13.99 -12.11
N MET A 15 -7.80 13.75 -10.93
CA MET A 15 -8.35 14.27 -9.68
C MET A 15 -8.46 15.78 -9.84
N SER A 16 -9.69 16.28 -9.78
CA SER A 16 -9.96 17.71 -9.63
C SER A 16 -9.21 18.20 -8.39
N PRO A 17 -8.49 19.34 -8.42
CA PRO A 17 -7.55 19.77 -7.39
C PRO A 17 -8.23 20.25 -6.10
N ARG A 18 -9.49 19.86 -5.85
CA ARG A 18 -10.21 20.19 -4.64
C ARG A 18 -10.20 18.99 -3.70
N CYS A 19 -9.06 18.76 -3.05
CA CYS A 19 -9.12 18.26 -1.68
C CYS A 19 -9.96 19.29 -0.90
N PRO A 20 -11.04 18.89 -0.21
CA PRO A 20 -11.76 19.79 0.67
C PRO A 20 -10.75 20.42 1.63
N HIS A 21 -10.89 21.72 1.89
CA HIS A 21 -10.13 22.40 2.95
C HIS A 21 -10.34 21.76 4.33
N ASP A 22 -11.31 20.84 4.44
CA ASP A 22 -11.59 20.02 5.60
C ASP A 22 -10.92 18.65 5.49
N VAL A 23 -9.81 18.47 6.22
CA VAL A 23 -9.21 17.15 6.44
C VAL A 23 -10.24 16.29 7.20
N PRO A 24 -10.71 15.14 6.65
CA PRO A 24 -11.75 14.34 7.30
C PRO A 24 -11.41 13.91 8.73
N ALA A 25 -10.13 13.68 9.00
CA ALA A 25 -9.64 13.35 10.34
C ALA A 25 -9.78 14.52 11.34
N VAL A 26 -9.79 15.76 10.88
CA VAL A 26 -10.02 16.95 11.71
C VAL A 26 -11.52 17.23 11.85
N SER A 27 -12.27 17.20 10.75
CA SER A 27 -13.71 17.50 10.79
C SER A 27 -14.54 16.45 11.55
N SER A 28 -14.05 15.21 11.62
CA SER A 28 -14.64 14.16 12.48
C SER A 28 -14.29 14.31 13.97
N GLY A 29 -13.42 15.24 14.34
CA GLY A 29 -12.93 15.43 15.71
C GLY A 29 -11.87 14.40 16.14
N LEU A 30 -11.37 13.55 15.25
CA LEU A 30 -10.31 12.59 15.55
C LEU A 30 -8.98 13.29 15.86
N TYR A 31 -8.72 14.43 15.22
CA TYR A 31 -7.57 15.29 15.49
C TYR A 31 -8.00 16.72 15.81
N PRO A 32 -7.30 17.41 16.72
CA PRO A 32 -7.65 18.77 17.13
C PRO A 32 -7.27 19.83 16.07
N SER A 33 -6.35 19.53 15.15
CA SER A 33 -5.95 20.42 14.06
C SER A 33 -5.29 19.66 12.91
N ALA A 34 -5.13 20.32 11.77
CA ALA A 34 -4.43 19.77 10.61
C ALA A 34 -2.95 19.50 10.92
N GLU A 35 -2.32 20.37 11.72
CA GLU A 35 -0.91 20.24 12.14
C GLU A 35 -0.74 19.02 13.05
N ALA A 36 -1.67 18.79 13.98
CA ALA A 36 -1.66 17.61 14.83
C ALA A 36 -1.81 16.32 14.01
N PHE A 37 -2.71 16.33 13.02
CA PHE A 37 -2.85 15.21 12.09
C PHE A 37 -1.58 15.00 11.25
N GLN A 38 -0.98 16.05 10.70
CA GLN A 38 0.23 15.95 9.89
C GLN A 38 1.41 15.43 10.70
N ALA A 39 1.58 15.87 11.95
CA ALA A 39 2.63 15.39 12.84
C ALA A 39 2.46 13.89 13.15
N ASP A 40 1.24 13.45 13.45
CA ASP A 40 0.96 12.03 13.71
C ASP A 40 1.05 11.19 12.44
N LEU A 41 0.58 11.67 11.29
CA LEU A 41 0.75 11.01 9.99
C LEU A 41 2.24 10.82 9.68
N HIS A 42 3.05 11.86 9.90
CA HIS A 42 4.48 11.78 9.69
C HIS A 42 5.12 10.73 10.63
N SER A 43 4.81 10.79 11.92
CA SER A 43 5.29 9.80 12.90
C SER A 43 4.85 8.38 12.53
N MET A 44 3.59 8.20 12.16
CA MET A 44 2.98 6.91 11.84
C MET A 44 3.64 6.20 10.65
N TRP A 45 3.96 6.95 9.59
CA TRP A 45 4.49 6.39 8.35
C TRP A 45 6.02 6.42 8.27
N PHE A 46 6.65 7.46 8.80
CA PHE A 46 8.08 7.70 8.68
C PHE A 46 8.84 7.56 10.01
N GLY A 47 8.14 7.33 11.12
CA GLY A 47 8.76 6.96 12.39
C GLY A 47 9.56 5.67 12.23
N LEU A 48 10.87 5.75 12.47
CA LEU A 48 11.76 4.63 12.27
C LEU A 48 11.63 3.61 13.41
N TYR A 49 11.73 2.35 13.07
CA TYR A 49 11.78 1.23 14.00
C TYR A 49 12.70 0.12 13.49
N SER A 50 13.09 -0.80 14.37
CA SER A 50 14.00 -1.90 14.04
C SER A 50 13.23 -3.15 13.64
N ARG A 51 13.36 -3.61 12.40
CA ARG A 51 12.83 -4.93 11.97
C ARG A 51 13.83 -6.07 12.07
N SER A 52 15.10 -5.72 12.30
CA SER A 52 16.19 -6.66 12.55
C SER A 52 16.31 -6.95 14.04
N SER A 53 16.98 -8.04 14.41
CA SER A 53 17.23 -8.38 15.82
C SER A 53 18.18 -7.40 16.53
N GLY A 54 18.59 -6.31 15.87
CA GLY A 54 19.47 -5.28 16.39
C GLY A 54 18.73 -4.02 16.86
N LYS A 55 19.50 -3.00 17.24
CA LYS A 55 19.00 -1.66 17.62
C LYS A 55 18.96 -0.66 16.46
N ALA A 56 19.24 -1.11 15.24
CA ALA A 56 19.25 -0.22 14.08
C ALA A 56 17.81 0.21 13.77
N LEU A 57 17.57 1.51 13.73
CA LEU A 57 16.31 2.07 13.24
C LEU A 57 16.36 2.00 11.71
N ASP A 58 16.03 0.83 11.16
CA ASP A 58 16.34 0.40 9.79
C ASP A 58 15.11 0.28 8.88
N SER A 59 13.92 0.62 9.38
CA SER A 59 12.66 0.50 8.66
C SER A 59 11.64 1.54 9.09
N SER A 60 10.69 1.81 8.21
CA SER A 60 9.50 2.63 8.44
C SER A 60 8.28 2.02 7.77
N GLY A 61 7.08 2.46 8.13
CA GLY A 61 5.86 2.01 7.47
C GLY A 61 5.85 2.36 5.98
N PHE A 62 6.37 3.54 5.63
CA PHE A 62 6.48 3.99 4.25
C PHE A 62 7.45 3.12 3.45
N GLU A 63 8.66 2.90 3.95
CA GLU A 63 9.65 2.03 3.27
C GLU A 63 9.08 0.63 3.10
N HIS A 64 8.49 0.04 4.14
CA HIS A 64 7.94 -1.30 4.04
C HIS A 64 6.81 -1.38 3.00
N VAL A 65 5.81 -0.50 3.07
CA VAL A 65 4.61 -0.60 2.21
C VAL A 65 4.89 -0.14 0.79
N PHE A 66 5.51 1.03 0.61
CA PHE A 66 5.66 1.67 -0.71
C PHE A 66 6.95 1.27 -1.43
N HIS A 67 8.06 1.12 -0.72
CA HIS A 67 9.34 0.76 -1.33
C HIS A 67 9.58 -0.75 -1.40
N GLY A 68 9.28 -1.44 -0.29
CA GLY A 68 9.63 -2.84 -0.06
C GLY A 68 11.05 -3.03 0.46
N GLU A 69 11.30 -4.22 0.98
CA GLU A 69 12.56 -4.60 1.60
C GLU A 69 12.89 -6.05 1.25
N VAL A 70 14.17 -6.43 1.16
CA VAL A 70 14.55 -7.84 1.12
C VAL A 70 14.90 -8.30 2.53
N LYS A 71 14.13 -9.26 3.06
CA LYS A 71 14.33 -9.83 4.39
C LYS A 71 14.53 -11.34 4.29
N LYS A 72 15.65 -11.84 4.81
CA LYS A 72 16.00 -13.27 4.83
C LYS A 72 15.89 -13.94 3.44
N GLY A 73 16.27 -13.22 2.39
CA GLY A 73 16.28 -13.73 1.01
C GLY A 73 14.95 -13.65 0.27
N SER A 74 13.92 -13.06 0.87
CA SER A 74 12.60 -12.87 0.25
C SER A 74 12.18 -11.40 0.30
N VAL A 75 11.39 -10.98 -0.69
CA VAL A 75 10.81 -9.63 -0.69
C VAL A 75 9.71 -9.56 0.40
N SER A 76 9.78 -8.52 1.21
CA SER A 76 8.82 -8.18 2.26
C SER A 76 8.28 -6.78 1.99
N GLY A 77 6.99 -6.54 2.26
CA GLY A 77 6.39 -5.27 1.88
C GLY A 77 6.32 -5.13 0.35
N CYS A 78 6.49 -3.94 -0.22
CA CYS A 78 6.36 -3.68 -1.67
C CYS A 78 4.93 -3.96 -2.18
N HIS A 79 3.98 -3.12 -1.76
CA HIS A 79 2.54 -3.21 -2.05
C HIS A 79 2.05 -2.03 -2.89
N ASN A 80 2.96 -1.35 -3.59
CA ASN A 80 2.64 -0.18 -4.41
C ASN A 80 3.02 -0.43 -5.88
N TRP A 81 2.07 -0.23 -6.79
CA TRP A 81 2.26 -0.56 -8.21
C TRP A 81 3.23 0.41 -8.90
N VAL A 82 3.35 1.66 -8.44
CA VAL A 82 4.31 2.63 -8.98
C VAL A 82 5.74 2.16 -8.72
N GLN A 83 6.02 1.62 -7.53
CA GLN A 83 7.30 1.00 -7.23
C GLN A 83 7.56 -0.25 -8.07
N LEU A 84 6.57 -1.13 -8.25
CA LEU A 84 6.74 -2.29 -9.13
C LEU A 84 7.05 -1.87 -10.56
N GLN A 85 6.35 -0.85 -11.09
CA GLN A 85 6.63 -0.29 -12.40
C GLN A 85 8.05 0.28 -12.49
N ALA A 86 8.52 0.99 -11.45
CA ALA A 86 9.88 1.52 -11.43
C ALA A 86 10.94 0.41 -11.45
N LEU A 87 10.73 -0.67 -10.68
CA LEU A 87 11.62 -1.84 -10.66
C LEU A 87 11.60 -2.59 -12.00
N GLU A 88 10.44 -2.74 -12.63
CA GLU A 88 10.30 -3.36 -13.95
C GLU A 88 11.03 -2.56 -15.03
N ARG A 89 10.84 -1.23 -15.05
CA ARG A 89 11.56 -0.33 -15.97
C ARG A 89 13.07 -0.37 -15.78
N ALA A 90 13.54 -0.62 -14.57
CA ALA A 90 14.95 -0.78 -14.25
C ALA A 90 15.51 -2.17 -14.58
N GLY A 91 14.68 -3.11 -15.07
CA GLY A 91 15.09 -4.50 -15.34
C GLY A 91 15.36 -5.31 -14.07
N ARG A 92 14.86 -4.86 -12.92
CA ARG A 92 15.08 -5.46 -11.59
C ARG A 92 13.92 -6.32 -11.11
N LEU A 93 12.75 -6.16 -11.74
CA LEU A 93 11.56 -6.96 -11.46
C LEU A 93 11.36 -8.04 -12.53
N GLU A 94 11.18 -9.28 -12.09
CA GLU A 94 10.75 -10.40 -12.93
C GLU A 94 9.30 -10.73 -12.53
N TYR A 95 8.33 -10.44 -13.41
CA TYR A 95 6.93 -10.83 -13.20
C TYR A 95 6.75 -12.34 -13.44
N LEU A 96 6.14 -13.04 -12.48
CA LEU A 96 5.95 -14.49 -12.53
C LEU A 96 4.49 -14.93 -12.74
N GLY A 97 3.53 -14.01 -12.57
CA GLY A 97 2.10 -14.31 -12.69
C GLY A 97 1.26 -13.62 -11.61
N TYR A 98 -0.05 -13.85 -11.63
CA TYR A 98 -0.97 -13.41 -10.59
C TYR A 98 -1.63 -14.60 -9.89
N THR A 99 -1.95 -14.45 -8.61
CA THR A 99 -2.77 -15.41 -7.84
C THR A 99 -4.21 -14.95 -7.70
N TRP A 100 -4.47 -13.66 -7.92
CA TRP A 100 -5.81 -13.09 -7.85
C TRP A 100 -5.91 -11.84 -8.72
N ASP A 101 -7.04 -11.71 -9.42
CA ASP A 101 -7.42 -10.55 -10.25
C ASP A 101 -8.88 -10.16 -9.97
N GLY A 102 -9.15 -8.86 -9.89
CA GLY A 102 -10.43 -8.22 -9.59
C GLY A 102 -11.59 -8.85 -10.33
N PRO A 103 -12.71 -9.23 -9.68
CA PRO A 103 -13.94 -9.43 -10.45
C PRO A 103 -14.48 -8.10 -10.97
N TRP A 104 -13.95 -6.96 -10.52
CA TRP A 104 -14.41 -5.64 -10.89
C TRP A 104 -13.45 -4.92 -11.83
N THR A 105 -14.04 -4.05 -12.65
CA THR A 105 -13.32 -3.21 -13.62
C THR A 105 -13.23 -1.75 -13.17
N ALA A 106 -13.70 -1.47 -11.95
CA ALA A 106 -13.71 -0.14 -11.36
C ALA A 106 -12.35 0.24 -10.76
N PHE A 107 -12.12 1.54 -10.58
CA PHE A 107 -10.91 2.08 -10.00
C PHE A 107 -10.97 2.11 -8.45
N PRO A 108 -9.86 1.81 -7.74
CA PRO A 108 -8.67 1.13 -8.24
C PRO A 108 -8.89 -0.37 -8.43
N ASP A 109 -8.08 -0.97 -9.29
CA ASP A 109 -8.04 -2.43 -9.41
C ASP A 109 -7.25 -3.03 -8.24
N VAL A 110 -7.57 -4.26 -7.84
CA VAL A 110 -6.84 -5.00 -6.80
C VAL A 110 -6.22 -6.21 -7.45
N LEU A 111 -4.90 -6.34 -7.37
CA LEU A 111 -4.21 -7.53 -7.89
C LEU A 111 -3.43 -8.21 -6.78
N SER A 112 -3.25 -9.52 -6.91
CA SER A 112 -2.29 -10.29 -6.13
C SER A 112 -1.29 -10.94 -7.06
N LEU A 113 -0.03 -10.52 -6.97
CA LEU A 113 1.03 -10.87 -7.91
C LEU A 113 2.07 -11.80 -7.29
N GLN A 114 2.76 -12.52 -8.17
CA GLN A 114 4.00 -13.23 -7.89
C GLN A 114 5.11 -12.56 -8.71
N PHE A 115 6.22 -12.22 -8.07
CA PHE A 115 7.35 -11.62 -8.76
C PHE A 115 8.67 -11.91 -8.05
N ARG A 116 9.78 -11.63 -8.73
CA ARG A 116 11.08 -11.48 -8.10
C ARG A 116 11.59 -10.06 -8.24
N TRP A 117 12.34 -9.62 -7.24
CA TRP A 117 13.10 -8.38 -7.25
C TRP A 117 14.57 -8.73 -7.01
N ASP A 118 15.43 -8.46 -7.99
CA ASP A 118 16.87 -8.80 -7.96
C ASP A 118 17.12 -10.28 -7.58
N GLY A 119 16.29 -11.19 -8.11
CA GLY A 119 16.35 -12.62 -7.83
C GLY A 119 15.67 -13.07 -6.53
N HIS A 120 15.23 -12.17 -5.66
CA HIS A 120 14.50 -12.48 -4.43
C HIS A 120 13.00 -12.63 -4.68
N SER A 121 12.39 -13.71 -4.21
CA SER A 121 10.98 -13.99 -4.49
C SER A 121 10.02 -13.24 -3.57
N LYS A 122 8.90 -12.82 -4.15
CA LYS A 122 7.64 -12.53 -3.47
C LYS A 122 6.58 -13.51 -4.00
N PRO A 123 6.26 -14.60 -3.27
CA PRO A 123 5.30 -15.59 -3.75
C PRO A 123 3.85 -15.10 -3.71
N ARG A 124 3.56 -14.02 -2.97
CA ARG A 124 2.27 -13.34 -2.95
C ARG A 124 2.45 -11.88 -2.54
N GLY A 125 1.98 -10.96 -3.36
CA GLY A 125 1.96 -9.53 -3.06
C GLY A 125 0.71 -8.88 -3.62
N SER A 126 -0.20 -8.46 -2.74
CA SER A 126 -1.40 -7.74 -3.12
C SER A 126 -1.19 -6.23 -3.12
N LEU A 127 -1.82 -5.53 -4.05
CA LEU A 127 -1.66 -4.09 -4.24
C LEU A 127 -2.86 -3.48 -4.97
N LEU A 128 -3.00 -2.18 -4.82
CA LEU A 128 -3.90 -1.36 -5.64
C LEU A 128 -3.17 -1.01 -6.93
N VAL A 129 -3.86 -1.11 -8.07
CA VAL A 129 -3.29 -0.82 -9.39
C VAL A 129 -4.03 0.34 -10.04
N GLY A 130 -3.26 1.28 -10.59
CA GLY A 130 -3.75 2.50 -11.21
C GLY A 130 -3.97 3.65 -10.22
N SER A 131 -4.04 3.39 -8.92
CA SER A 131 -4.16 4.40 -7.85
C SER A 131 -2.96 5.35 -7.82
N SER A 132 -3.11 6.54 -7.24
CA SER A 132 -1.96 7.39 -6.95
C SER A 132 -1.34 7.02 -5.59
N PRO A 133 -0.04 7.30 -5.36
CA PRO A 133 0.58 7.07 -4.05
C PRO A 133 -0.16 7.76 -2.90
N GLU A 134 -0.71 8.95 -3.12
CA GLU A 134 -1.52 9.66 -2.14
C GLU A 134 -2.87 8.99 -1.86
N PHE A 135 -3.48 8.33 -2.85
CA PHE A 135 -4.69 7.52 -2.64
C PHE A 135 -4.40 6.32 -1.73
N ASP A 136 -3.35 5.55 -2.04
CA ASP A 136 -2.92 4.41 -1.24
C ASP A 136 -2.61 4.84 0.20
N LEU A 137 -1.84 5.92 0.36
CA LEU A 137 -1.47 6.46 1.66
C LEU A 137 -2.69 6.88 2.47
N ALA A 138 -3.63 7.61 1.86
CA ALA A 138 -4.85 8.07 2.52
C ALA A 138 -5.74 6.89 2.94
N LEU A 139 -5.95 5.92 2.06
CA LEU A 139 -6.79 4.76 2.33
C LEU A 139 -6.20 3.88 3.44
N PHE A 140 -4.90 3.59 3.36
CA PHE A 140 -4.22 2.80 4.37
C PHE A 140 -4.18 3.52 5.72
N THR A 141 -3.98 4.84 5.73
CA THR A 141 -4.06 5.65 6.97
C THR A 141 -5.46 5.58 7.58
N LEU A 142 -6.51 5.75 6.77
CA LEU A 142 -7.88 5.67 7.24
C LEU A 142 -8.16 4.32 7.90
N CYS A 143 -7.80 3.23 7.25
CA CYS A 143 -7.99 1.89 7.79
C CYS A 143 -7.13 1.61 9.03
N PHE A 144 -5.90 2.12 9.07
CA PHE A 144 -5.02 2.00 10.24
C PHE A 144 -5.59 2.73 11.46
N LEU A 145 -6.14 3.94 11.27
CA LEU A 145 -6.75 4.73 12.33
C LEU A 145 -8.09 4.12 12.81
N ALA A 146 -8.93 3.71 11.87
CA ALA A 146 -10.27 3.21 12.20
C ALA A 146 -10.24 1.78 12.75
N ARG A 147 -9.33 0.92 12.24
CA ARG A 147 -9.32 -0.53 12.47
C ARG A 147 -7.88 -1.07 12.60
N PRO A 148 -7.07 -0.57 13.54
CA PRO A 148 -5.70 -1.06 13.72
C PRO A 148 -5.70 -2.57 14.01
N ASP A 149 -4.78 -3.30 13.37
CA ASP A 149 -4.59 -4.76 13.50
C ASP A 149 -5.84 -5.60 13.16
N ARG A 150 -6.84 -5.01 12.50
CA ARG A 150 -8.10 -5.67 12.13
C ARG A 150 -8.41 -5.45 10.66
N GLN A 151 -9.22 -6.35 10.11
CA GLN A 151 -9.75 -6.16 8.76
C GLN A 151 -10.64 -4.90 8.71
N CYS A 152 -10.32 -4.04 7.74
CA CYS A 152 -11.03 -2.83 7.40
C CYS A 152 -11.84 -3.09 6.12
N HIS A 153 -13.14 -3.35 6.27
CA HIS A 153 -14.04 -3.58 5.13
C HIS A 153 -14.49 -2.23 4.56
N ILE A 154 -14.33 -2.05 3.27
CA ILE A 154 -14.60 -0.81 2.54
C ILE A 154 -15.29 -1.11 1.21
N SER A 155 -15.78 -0.05 0.56
CA SER A 155 -16.20 -0.11 -0.84
C SER A 155 -15.22 0.70 -1.70
N LEU A 156 -14.67 0.08 -2.74
CA LEU A 156 -13.80 0.70 -3.74
C LEU A 156 -14.49 0.58 -5.11
N GLY A 157 -14.77 1.71 -5.76
CA GLY A 157 -15.44 1.67 -7.06
C GLY A 157 -16.83 1.03 -7.07
N GLY A 158 -17.52 0.98 -5.91
CA GLY A 158 -18.80 0.30 -5.73
C GLY A 158 -18.69 -1.16 -5.29
N GLU A 159 -17.47 -1.68 -5.16
CA GLU A 159 -17.20 -3.11 -4.94
C GLU A 159 -16.60 -3.34 -3.56
N ALA A 160 -16.90 -4.49 -2.96
CA ALA A 160 -16.42 -4.81 -1.63
C ALA A 160 -14.91 -5.13 -1.65
N ALA A 161 -14.14 -4.39 -0.86
CA ALA A 161 -12.72 -4.64 -0.66
C ALA A 161 -12.40 -4.69 0.83
N THR A 162 -11.31 -5.38 1.18
CA THR A 162 -10.81 -5.43 2.55
C THR A 162 -9.37 -4.98 2.57
N ILE A 163 -9.05 -4.03 3.46
CA ILE A 163 -7.68 -3.62 3.72
C ILE A 163 -7.25 -4.23 5.05
N GLN A 164 -6.05 -4.79 5.09
CA GLN A 164 -5.39 -5.20 6.32
C GLN A 164 -4.28 -4.20 6.63
N THR A 165 -4.24 -3.75 7.89
CA THR A 165 -3.13 -2.95 8.42
C THR A 165 -2.58 -3.59 9.69
N TYR A 166 -1.30 -3.35 9.98
CA TYR A 166 -0.63 -3.86 11.18
C TYR A 166 0.11 -2.75 11.89
N THR A 167 0.04 -2.73 13.22
CA THR A 167 0.87 -1.89 14.08
C THR A 167 2.25 -2.49 14.29
N TRP A 168 3.26 -1.64 14.42
CA TRP A 168 4.57 -2.07 14.86
C TRP A 168 4.65 -2.10 16.38
N ASP A 169 4.83 -3.28 16.98
CA ASP A 169 4.98 -3.46 18.44
C ASP A 169 3.88 -2.79 19.27
N LYS A 170 2.62 -2.81 18.77
CA LYS A 170 1.45 -2.13 19.36
C LYS A 170 1.59 -0.60 19.48
N GLN A 171 2.62 -0.02 18.89
CA GLN A 171 2.81 1.43 18.78
C GLN A 171 1.99 1.96 17.60
N ARG A 172 1.76 3.28 17.57
CA ARG A 172 1.05 3.97 16.48
C ARG A 172 1.94 4.16 15.24
N LEU A 173 2.64 3.11 14.86
CA LEU A 173 3.55 3.05 13.71
C LEU A 173 3.01 1.98 12.76
N VAL A 174 2.94 2.29 11.46
CA VAL A 174 2.51 1.32 10.47
C VAL A 174 3.61 0.27 10.28
N ALA A 175 3.28 -0.98 10.56
CA ALA A 175 4.12 -2.12 10.21
C ALA A 175 3.85 -2.62 8.79
N SER A 176 2.60 -2.67 8.35
CA SER A 176 2.26 -3.05 6.97
C SER A 176 0.84 -2.62 6.66
N ALA A 177 0.54 -2.43 5.39
CA ALA A 177 -0.79 -2.13 4.89
C ALA A 177 -0.91 -2.64 3.46
N TYR A 178 -1.98 -3.37 3.16
CA TYR A 178 -2.24 -3.92 1.83
C TYR A 178 -3.70 -4.38 1.66
N PRO A 179 -4.21 -4.47 0.42
CA PRO A 179 -5.50 -5.12 0.14
C PRO A 179 -5.45 -6.61 0.45
N LEU A 180 -6.40 -7.13 1.21
CA LEU A 180 -6.51 -8.56 1.47
C LEU A 180 -7.14 -9.26 0.26
N THR A 181 -6.45 -10.26 -0.28
CA THR A 181 -6.95 -11.11 -1.37
C THR A 181 -7.06 -12.57 -0.89
N PRO A 182 -7.98 -13.37 -1.45
CA PRO A 182 -8.04 -14.82 -1.24
C PRO A 182 -6.69 -15.55 -1.40
#